data_AF-A0A829PML1-F1
#
_entry.id   AF-A0A829PML1-F1
#
_cell.length_a   1.000
_cell.length_b   1.000
_cell.length_c   1.000
_cell.angle_alpha   90.00
_cell.angle_beta   90.00
_cell.angle_gamma   90.00
#
_symmetry.space_group_name_H-M   'P 1'
#
loop_
_entity.id
_entity.type
_entity.pdbx_description
1 polymer ?
#
loop_
_entity_poly.entity_id
_entity_poly.type
_entity_poly.pdbx_seq_one_letter_code
_entity_poly.pdbx_strand_id
1 'polypeptide(L)'
;MGYGRARAMLLAAEPLDAQTALQTGMANRIGELADAQAWAAELAGFAPLALKHAKRVLNDDGAFEDQWPEHKELFDKAWGSQDIIEAQVARIQKRPPTSREPERAGALGWCRRSHCVDVDRARPA
;
A
#
# COMPACT_ATOMS: atom_id res chain seq x y z
N MET A 1 -7.04 0.53 -5.62
CA MET A 1 -6.86 -0.22 -4.34
C MET A 1 -7.85 0.15 -3.24
N GLY A 2 -8.12 1.45 -3.02
CA GLY A 2 -8.96 1.91 -1.90
C GLY A 2 -8.21 1.91 -0.56
N TYR A 3 -8.65 2.75 0.38
CA TYR A 3 -7.91 3.03 1.62
C TYR A 3 -7.80 1.81 2.56
N GLY A 4 -8.85 0.99 2.65
CA GLY A 4 -8.83 -0.20 3.52
C GLY A 4 -7.76 -1.22 3.13
N ARG A 5 -7.64 -1.53 1.83
CA ARG A 5 -6.60 -2.44 1.32
C ARG A 5 -5.20 -1.82 1.41
N ALA A 6 -5.08 -0.51 1.15
CA ALA A 6 -3.81 0.18 1.31
C ALA A 6 -3.26 0.05 2.75
N ARG A 7 -4.13 0.15 3.77
CA ARG A 7 -3.73 -0.06 5.17
C ARG A 7 -3.27 -1.50 5.44
N ALA A 8 -3.97 -2.50 4.91
CA ALA A 8 -3.56 -3.90 5.06
C ALA A 8 -2.17 -4.16 4.42
N MET A 9 -1.94 -3.61 3.22
CA MET A 9 -0.65 -3.70 2.53
C MET A 9 0.48 -3.00 3.30
N LEU A 10 0.24 -1.77 3.79
CA LEU A 10 1.28 -0.97 4.45
C LEU A 10 1.57 -1.42 5.89
N LEU A 11 0.57 -1.88 6.64
CA LEU A 11 0.71 -2.21 8.06
C LEU A 11 1.00 -3.70 8.29
N ALA A 12 0.48 -4.60 7.44
CA ALA A 12 0.61 -6.04 7.62
C ALA A 12 1.41 -6.72 6.49
N ALA A 13 1.96 -5.94 5.54
CA ALA A 13 2.66 -6.45 4.36
C ALA A 13 1.83 -7.47 3.57
N GLU A 14 0.50 -7.30 3.54
CA GLU A 14 -0.41 -8.20 2.81
C GLU A 14 -0.12 -8.13 1.30
N PRO A 15 0.17 -9.26 0.63
CA PRO A 15 0.44 -9.27 -0.80
C PRO A 15 -0.85 -9.02 -1.59
N LEU A 16 -0.72 -8.29 -2.71
CA LEU A 16 -1.81 -8.07 -3.64
C LEU A 16 -1.68 -8.99 -4.85
N ASP A 17 -2.65 -9.87 -5.06
CA ASP A 17 -2.70 -10.74 -6.24
C ASP A 17 -3.25 -10.00 -7.48
N ALA A 18 -3.02 -10.58 -8.67
CA ALA A 18 -3.39 -9.99 -9.95
C ALA A 18 -4.91 -9.79 -10.14
N GLN A 19 -5.74 -10.69 -9.63
CA GLN A 19 -7.20 -10.59 -9.76
C GLN A 19 -7.74 -9.46 -8.87
N THR A 20 -7.24 -9.37 -7.64
CA THR A 20 -7.58 -8.28 -6.73
C THR A 20 -7.06 -6.94 -7.26
N ALA A 21 -5.88 -6.91 -7.88
CA ALA A 21 -5.36 -5.70 -8.54
C ALA A 21 -6.28 -5.22 -9.67
N LEU A 22 -6.81 -6.14 -10.49
CA LEU A 22 -7.78 -5.83 -11.55
C LEU A 22 -9.09 -5.28 -10.97
N GLN A 23 -9.67 -5.97 -9.98
CA GLN A 23 -10.94 -5.57 -9.35
C GLN A 23 -10.89 -4.18 -8.71
N THR A 24 -9.71 -3.78 -8.24
CA THR A 24 -9.53 -2.52 -7.50
C THR A 24 -8.96 -1.39 -8.35
N GLY A 25 -8.77 -1.62 -9.67
CA GLY A 25 -8.29 -0.64 -10.63
C GLY A 25 -6.78 -0.33 -10.57
N MET A 26 -5.99 -1.12 -9.82
CA MET A 26 -4.52 -1.00 -9.83
C MET A 26 -3.91 -1.63 -11.08
N ALA A 27 -4.53 -2.69 -11.60
CA ALA A 27 -4.26 -3.20 -12.94
C ALA A 27 -5.47 -2.88 -13.84
N ASN A 28 -5.22 -2.31 -15.02
CA ASN A 28 -6.28 -2.07 -16.00
C ASN A 28 -6.66 -3.33 -16.78
N ARG A 29 -5.70 -4.23 -17.01
CA ARG A 29 -5.83 -5.50 -17.75
C ARG A 29 -4.88 -6.54 -17.17
N ILE A 30 -5.22 -7.82 -17.35
CA ILE A 30 -4.33 -8.95 -17.08
C ILE A 30 -3.91 -9.51 -18.44
N GLY A 31 -2.61 -9.66 -18.67
CA GLY A 31 -2.07 -10.13 -19.94
C GLY A 31 -0.54 -10.14 -19.94
N GLU A 32 0.03 -10.41 -21.10
CA GLU A 32 1.46 -10.51 -21.34
C GLU A 32 2.05 -9.19 -21.87
N LEU A 33 3.38 -9.13 -22.00
CA LEU A 33 4.09 -7.96 -22.52
C LEU A 33 3.59 -7.53 -23.92
N ALA A 34 3.27 -8.50 -24.78
CA ALA A 34 2.77 -8.23 -26.13
C ALA A 34 1.43 -7.47 -26.11
N ASP A 35 0.55 -7.80 -25.17
CA ASP A 35 -0.76 -7.13 -25.01
C ASP A 35 -0.57 -5.67 -24.59
N ALA A 36 0.41 -5.40 -23.71
CA ALA A 36 0.75 -4.04 -23.30
C ALA A 36 1.33 -3.22 -24.45
N GLN A 37 2.20 -3.81 -25.28
CA GLN A 37 2.77 -3.16 -26.46
C GLN A 37 1.72 -2.85 -27.51
N ALA A 38 0.80 -3.79 -27.78
CA ALA A 38 -0.32 -3.58 -28.68
C ALA A 38 -1.21 -2.43 -28.20
N TRP A 39 -1.55 -2.40 -26.92
CA TRP A 39 -2.37 -1.32 -26.36
C TRP A 39 -1.66 0.04 -26.39
N ALA A 40 -0.34 0.07 -26.14
CA ALA A 40 0.45 1.30 -26.27
C ALA A 40 0.46 1.82 -27.73
N ALA A 41 0.52 0.92 -28.72
CA ALA A 41 0.43 1.29 -30.13
C ALA A 41 -0.94 1.91 -30.49
N GLU A 42 -2.04 1.39 -29.92
CA GLU A 42 -3.37 2.00 -30.06
C GLU A 42 -3.41 3.42 -29.46
N LEU A 43 -2.89 3.60 -28.24
CA LEU A 43 -2.87 4.90 -27.57
C LEU A 43 -2.01 5.94 -28.32
N ALA A 44 -0.99 5.51 -29.05
CA ALA A 44 -0.16 6.39 -29.88
C ALA A 44 -0.96 7.04 -31.04
N GLY A 45 -2.09 6.45 -31.44
CA GLY A 45 -3.00 7.03 -32.42
C GLY A 45 -3.91 8.15 -31.87
N PHE A 46 -3.92 8.38 -30.55
CA PHE A 46 -4.79 9.38 -29.92
C PHE A 46 -4.19 10.80 -29.97
N ALA A 47 -5.05 11.80 -29.85
CA ALA A 47 -4.65 13.21 -29.86
C ALA A 47 -3.64 13.52 -28.72
N PRO A 48 -2.38 13.87 -29.03
CA PRO A 48 -1.36 14.00 -28.00
C PRO A 48 -1.62 15.10 -26.98
N LEU A 49 -2.28 16.20 -27.38
CA LEU A 49 -2.64 17.29 -26.47
C LEU A 49 -3.69 16.85 -25.45
N ALA A 50 -4.69 16.07 -25.86
CA ALA A 50 -5.71 15.54 -24.95
C ALA A 50 -5.09 14.60 -23.93
N LEU A 51 -4.19 13.71 -24.36
CA LEU A 51 -3.47 12.80 -23.46
C LEU A 51 -2.58 13.56 -22.46
N LYS A 52 -1.83 14.56 -22.93
CA LYS A 52 -0.99 15.41 -22.07
C LYS A 52 -1.81 16.14 -21.02
N HIS A 53 -2.93 16.74 -21.42
CA HIS A 53 -3.85 17.42 -20.51
C HIS A 53 -4.41 16.45 -19.47
N ALA A 54 -4.99 15.33 -19.90
CA ALA A 54 -5.60 14.35 -18.99
C ALA A 54 -4.57 13.80 -18.00
N LYS A 55 -3.37 13.43 -18.47
CA LYS A 55 -2.29 12.97 -17.59
C LYS A 55 -1.89 14.03 -16.56
N ARG A 56 -1.80 15.30 -16.96
CA ARG A 56 -1.42 16.38 -16.03
C ARG A 56 -2.47 16.54 -14.93
N VAL A 57 -3.74 16.65 -15.31
CA VAL A 57 -4.85 16.79 -14.36
C VAL A 57 -4.95 15.60 -13.42
N LEU A 58 -4.80 14.37 -13.93
CA LEU A 58 -4.86 13.17 -13.10
C LEU A 58 -3.67 13.05 -12.14
N ASN A 59 -2.49 13.54 -12.51
CA ASN A 59 -1.32 13.52 -11.63
C ASN A 59 -1.36 14.62 -10.54
N ASP A 60 -2.22 15.63 -10.69
CA ASP A 60 -2.38 16.73 -9.73
C ASP A 60 -3.58 16.48 -8.79
N ASP A 61 -3.88 15.20 -8.49
CA ASP A 61 -5.01 14.76 -7.67
C ASP A 61 -4.79 14.90 -6.14
N GLY A 62 -3.63 15.45 -5.72
CA GLY A 62 -3.21 15.56 -4.33
C GLY A 62 -2.38 14.37 -3.83
N ALA A 63 -2.06 13.37 -4.68
CA ALA A 63 -1.17 12.28 -4.27
C ALA A 63 0.30 12.75 -4.08
N PHE A 64 0.72 13.77 -4.82
CA PHE A 64 2.06 14.37 -4.72
C PHE A 64 2.02 15.63 -3.85
N GLU A 65 1.83 15.42 -2.54
CA GLU A 65 1.88 16.47 -1.53
C GLU A 65 3.22 16.48 -0.78
N ASP A 66 3.64 17.66 -0.34
CA ASP A 66 4.79 17.79 0.56
C ASP A 66 4.50 17.10 1.89
N GLN A 67 5.50 16.36 2.38
CA GLN A 67 5.38 15.66 3.65
C GLN A 67 5.21 16.67 4.80
N TRP A 68 4.22 16.42 5.65
CA TRP A 68 4.05 17.19 6.88
C TRP A 68 5.25 16.95 7.82
N PRO A 69 5.63 17.94 8.65
CA PRO A 69 6.79 17.81 9.55
C PRO A 69 6.74 16.56 10.42
N GLU A 70 5.57 16.22 10.97
CA GLU A 70 5.36 15.03 11.80
C GLU A 70 5.61 13.73 11.02
N HIS A 71 5.17 13.63 9.77
CA HIS A 71 5.41 12.46 8.92
C HIS A 71 6.91 12.28 8.63
N LYS A 72 7.61 13.38 8.41
CA LYS A 72 9.06 13.38 8.20
C LYS A 72 9.81 12.92 9.44
N GLU A 73 9.46 13.42 10.63
CA GLU A 73 10.08 13.00 11.89
C GLU A 73 9.88 11.51 12.16
N LEU A 74 8.67 10.98 11.95
CA LEU A 74 8.37 9.55 12.09
C LEU A 74 9.14 8.71 11.06
N PHE A 75 9.24 9.19 9.82
CA PHE A 75 10.04 8.54 8.78
C PHE A 75 11.52 8.48 9.19
N ASP A 76 12.10 9.60 9.61
CA ASP A 76 13.50 9.69 10.01
C ASP A 76 13.79 8.81 11.24
N LYS A 77 12.85 8.74 12.22
CA LYS A 77 12.95 7.82 13.37
C LYS A 77 12.91 6.34 12.95
N ALA A 78 11.97 5.96 12.08
CA ALA A 78 11.87 4.58 11.60
C ALA A 78 13.12 4.16 10.82
N TRP A 79 13.63 5.04 9.94
CA TRP A 79 14.81 4.78 9.11
C TRP A 79 16.14 4.79 9.88
N GLY A 80 16.23 5.57 10.96
CA GLY A 80 17.37 5.57 11.86
C GLY A 80 17.34 4.46 12.93
N SER A 81 16.29 3.63 12.97
CA SER A 81 16.11 2.66 14.04
C SER A 81 17.08 1.48 13.95
N GLN A 82 17.41 0.92 15.12
CA GLN A 82 18.20 -0.32 15.20
C GLN A 82 17.45 -1.52 14.58
N ASP A 83 16.12 -1.44 14.49
CA ASP A 83 15.27 -2.48 13.96
C ASP A 83 15.48 -2.68 12.45
N ILE A 84 15.86 -1.64 11.69
CA ILE A 84 16.27 -1.80 10.29
C ILE A 84 17.54 -2.64 10.17
N ILE A 85 18.54 -2.35 11.01
CA ILE A 85 19.81 -3.09 11.02
C ILE A 85 19.53 -4.55 11.39
N GLU A 86 18.71 -4.78 12.42
CA GLU A 86 18.33 -6.12 12.84
C GLU A 86 17.54 -6.88 11.77
N ALA A 87 16.59 -6.22 11.09
CA ALA A 87 15.85 -6.82 9.98
C ALA A 87 16.78 -7.27 8.85
N GLN A 88 17.81 -6.48 8.52
CA GLN A 88 18.82 -6.85 7.54
C GLN A 88 19.65 -8.04 8.00
N VAL A 89 20.16 -8.01 9.25
CA VAL A 89 20.96 -9.09 9.84
C VAL A 89 20.16 -10.40 9.89
N ALA A 90 18.92 -10.35 10.37
CA ALA A 90 18.04 -11.52 10.48
C ALA A 90 17.78 -12.15 9.12
N ARG A 91 17.61 -11.33 8.07
CA ARG A 91 17.40 -11.80 6.69
C ARG A 91 18.64 -12.49 6.13
N ILE A 92 19.83 -11.95 6.37
CA ILE A 92 21.12 -12.57 5.98
C ILE A 92 21.32 -13.90 6.73
N GLN A 93 21.01 -13.91 8.03
CA GLN A 93 21.15 -15.07 8.89
C GLN A 93 19.99 -16.09 8.75
N LYS A 94 18.99 -15.80 7.89
CA LYS A 94 17.79 -16.64 7.66
C LYS A 94 17.04 -17.00 8.95
N ARG A 95 16.96 -16.06 9.88
CA ARG A 95 16.20 -16.20 11.14
C ARG A 95 15.12 -15.12 11.24
N PRO A 96 14.11 -15.29 12.11
CA PRO A 96 13.17 -14.22 12.42
C PRO A 96 13.87 -13.01 13.06
N PRO A 97 13.44 -11.77 12.76
CA PRO A 97 13.97 -10.56 13.39
C PRO A 97 13.41 -10.37 14.80
N THR A 98 14.21 -9.75 15.68
CA THR A 98 13.78 -9.39 17.04
C THR A 98 13.78 -7.87 17.20
N SER A 99 12.62 -7.23 17.11
CA SER A 99 12.48 -5.78 17.30
C SER A 99 12.81 -5.38 18.74
N ARG A 100 13.54 -4.28 18.92
CA ARG A 100 14.00 -3.83 20.24
C ARG A 100 13.10 -2.77 20.89
N GLU A 101 12.20 -2.13 20.15
CA GLU A 101 11.36 -1.08 20.71
C GLU A 101 10.27 -1.68 21.63
N PRO A 102 10.25 -1.33 22.94
CA PRO A 102 9.31 -1.91 23.89
C PRO A 102 8.02 -1.09 23.92
N GLU A 103 7.19 -1.15 22.87
CA GLU A 103 5.84 -0.61 22.95
C GLU A 103 4.85 -1.72 23.32
N ARG A 104 4.65 -1.88 24.63
CA ARG A 104 3.57 -2.61 25.32
C ARG A 104 2.93 -3.73 24.49
N ALA A 105 3.40 -4.96 24.69
CA ALA A 105 2.69 -6.21 24.37
C ALA A 105 1.36 -6.40 25.16
N GLY A 106 0.61 -5.33 25.45
CA GLY A 106 -0.54 -5.31 26.35
C GLY A 106 -1.78 -4.54 25.87
N ALA A 107 -1.84 -4.04 24.62
CA ALA A 107 -3.01 -3.28 24.15
C ALA A 107 -3.68 -3.78 22.86
N LEU A 108 -3.13 -4.79 22.18
CA LEU A 108 -3.73 -5.33 20.95
C LEU A 108 -3.97 -6.82 21.09
N GLY A 109 -5.03 -7.15 21.84
CA GLY A 109 -5.78 -8.38 21.63
C GLY A 109 -6.47 -8.33 20.26
N TRP A 110 -5.70 -8.34 19.17
CA TRP A 110 -6.23 -8.57 17.83
C TRP A 110 -6.55 -10.05 17.73
N CYS A 111 -7.82 -10.31 18.00
CA CYS A 111 -8.54 -11.57 18.03
C CYS A 111 -7.95 -12.66 17.13
N ARG A 112 -7.17 -13.57 17.74
CA ARG A 112 -7.03 -14.94 17.25
C ARG A 112 -8.32 -15.69 17.60
N ARG A 113 -9.30 -15.68 16.70
CA ARG A 113 -10.15 -16.83 16.35
C ARG A 113 -11.25 -16.45 15.36
N SER A 114 -11.47 -17.39 14.46
CA SER A 114 -12.39 -17.43 13.34
C SER A 114 -13.80 -16.90 13.65
N HIS A 115 -14.33 -16.14 12.69
CA HIS A 115 -15.74 -15.75 12.52
C HIS A 115 -16.31 -14.79 13.58
N CYS A 116 -16.65 -13.57 13.13
CA CYS A 116 -17.96 -12.97 13.38
C CYS A 116 -18.13 -11.78 12.43
N VAL A 117 -19.00 -11.97 11.44
CA VAL A 117 -19.85 -10.91 10.90
C VAL A 117 -20.67 -10.39 12.08
N ASP A 118 -20.71 -9.09 12.30
CA ASP A 118 -22.02 -8.42 12.38
C ASP A 118 -21.90 -6.90 12.23
N VAL A 119 -22.64 -6.46 11.23
CA VAL A 119 -23.06 -5.10 10.94
C VAL A 119 -24.11 -4.73 11.99
N ASP A 120 -24.10 -3.47 12.42
CA ASP A 120 -25.13 -2.78 13.22
C ASP A 120 -25.42 -3.26 14.66
N ARG A 121 -25.14 -2.36 15.62
CA ARG A 121 -26.13 -2.03 16.66
C ARG A 121 -25.91 -0.64 17.25
N ALA A 122 -26.73 0.29 16.73
CA ALA A 122 -27.48 1.31 17.45
C ALA A 122 -26.86 1.94 18.72
N ARG A 123 -26.54 3.24 18.62
CA ARG A 123 -26.55 4.19 19.75
C ARG A 123 -27.95 4.21 20.41
N PRO A 124 -28.04 4.20 21.75
CA PRO A 124 -28.35 5.42 22.52
C PRO A 124 -27.46 5.52 23.79
N ALA A 125 -27.38 6.62 24.55
CA ALA A 125 -28.35 7.66 24.89
C ALA A 125 -27.74 9.07 24.87
#